data_AF-A0A958N5H7-F1
#
_entry.id   AF-A0A958N5H7-F1
#
_cell.length_a   1.000
_cell.length_b   1.000
_cell.length_c   1.000
_cell.angle_alpha   90.00
_cell.angle_beta   90.00
_cell.angle_gamma   90.00
#
_symmetry.space_group_name_H-M   'P 1'
#
loop_
_entity.id
_entity.type
_entity.pdbx_description
1 polymer ?
#
loop_
_entity_poly.entity_id
_entity_poly.type
_entity_poly.pdbx_seq_one_letter_code
_entity_poly.pdbx_strand_id
1 'polypeptide(L)'
;MKNLTLTLLVLVSILAFAENQKDKESFKKAIFAGGCFWCMESPFEKQQGVLSVVSGYTGGHVKNPSYEQTSEGTTGHLEAVEITYDPKTIKYKDLLEIFWRQINPTDAGGQFVDRGQQYTSAIFYLDESQKKAAINSKNKLEKSGRFKEPIVTP
;
A
#
# COMPACT_ATOMS: atom_id res chain seq x y z
N MET A 1 -28.32 -12.57 -51.20
CA MET A 1 -28.60 -11.48 -50.24
C MET A 1 -28.75 -11.91 -48.78
N LYS A 2 -28.95 -13.21 -48.46
CA LYS A 2 -29.14 -13.67 -47.06
C LYS A 2 -27.86 -13.81 -46.22
N ASN A 3 -26.69 -13.80 -46.85
CA ASN A 3 -25.40 -14.06 -46.17
C ASN A 3 -24.77 -12.79 -45.60
N LEU A 4 -25.14 -11.61 -46.12
CA LEU A 4 -24.54 -10.34 -45.72
C LEU A 4 -25.02 -9.90 -44.32
N THR A 5 -26.26 -10.20 -43.96
CA THR A 5 -26.84 -9.91 -42.64
C THR A 5 -26.24 -10.78 -41.54
N LEU A 6 -25.95 -12.05 -41.82
CA LEU A 6 -25.38 -12.98 -40.84
C LEU A 6 -23.92 -12.61 -40.51
N THR A 7 -23.12 -12.21 -41.51
CA THR A 7 -21.73 -11.76 -41.31
C THR A 7 -21.68 -10.44 -40.52
N LEU A 8 -22.60 -9.51 -40.76
CA LEU A 8 -22.68 -8.25 -40.01
C LEU A 8 -23.05 -8.48 -38.54
N LEU A 9 -23.98 -9.39 -38.25
CA LEU A 9 -24.36 -9.78 -36.89
C LEU A 9 -23.21 -10.43 -36.11
N VAL A 10 -22.39 -11.27 -36.76
CA VAL A 10 -21.20 -11.89 -36.16
C VAL A 10 -20.10 -10.85 -35.87
N LEU A 11 -19.87 -9.89 -36.78
CA LEU A 11 -18.91 -8.80 -36.55
C LEU A 11 -19.33 -7.86 -35.42
N VAL A 12 -20.61 -7.49 -35.35
CA VAL A 12 -21.15 -6.64 -34.26
C VAL A 12 -21.06 -7.34 -32.90
N SER A 13 -21.35 -8.64 -32.85
CA SER A 13 -21.23 -9.41 -31.60
C SER A 13 -19.77 -9.56 -31.17
N ILE A 14 -18.83 -9.82 -32.08
CA ILE A 14 -17.38 -9.87 -31.76
C ILE A 14 -16.87 -8.53 -31.22
N LEU A 15 -17.30 -7.40 -31.80
CA LEU A 15 -16.96 -6.06 -31.31
C LEU A 15 -17.54 -5.80 -29.90
N ALA A 16 -18.78 -6.20 -29.65
CA ALA A 16 -19.41 -6.06 -28.33
C ALA A 16 -18.74 -6.94 -27.24
N PHE A 17 -18.25 -8.13 -27.60
CA PHE A 17 -17.48 -8.97 -26.68
C PHE A 17 -16.08 -8.40 -26.38
N ALA A 18 -15.45 -7.74 -27.34
CA ALA A 18 -14.14 -7.11 -27.15
C ALA A 18 -14.19 -5.86 -26.25
N GLU A 19 -15.29 -5.11 -26.27
CA GLU A 19 -15.49 -3.96 -25.37
C GLU A 19 -15.75 -4.39 -23.92
N ASN A 20 -16.38 -5.56 -23.71
CA ASN A 20 -16.79 -6.04 -22.39
C ASN A 20 -15.67 -6.71 -21.56
N GLN A 21 -14.41 -6.60 -22.00
CA GLN A 21 -13.22 -7.11 -21.30
C GLN A 21 -12.33 -6.00 -20.73
N LYS A 22 -12.65 -4.72 -20.96
CA LYS A 22 -11.71 -3.61 -20.68
C LYS A 22 -11.65 -3.14 -19.22
N ASP A 23 -12.54 -3.62 -18.35
CA ASP A 23 -12.59 -3.22 -16.95
C ASP A 23 -12.89 -4.40 -16.02
N LYS A 24 -11.97 -5.37 -15.95
CA LYS A 24 -11.89 -6.17 -14.72
C LYS A 24 -11.23 -5.27 -13.67
N GLU A 25 -12.05 -4.50 -12.96
CA GLU A 25 -11.61 -3.61 -11.89
C GLU A 25 -10.86 -4.41 -10.83
N SER A 26 -9.53 -4.39 -10.93
CA SER A 26 -8.64 -5.03 -9.99
C SER A 26 -8.30 -4.01 -8.92
N PHE A 27 -8.92 -4.15 -7.75
CA PHE A 27 -8.49 -3.45 -6.55
C PHE A 27 -7.01 -3.78 -6.28
N LYS A 28 -6.27 -2.79 -5.80
CA LYS A 28 -4.84 -2.92 -5.51
C LYS A 28 -4.61 -2.93 -4.01
N LYS A 29 -3.43 -3.42 -3.62
CA LYS A 29 -2.98 -3.44 -2.24
C LYS A 29 -1.77 -2.53 -2.03
N ALA A 30 -1.64 -1.99 -0.83
CA ALA A 30 -0.46 -1.26 -0.35
C ALA A 30 -0.14 -1.72 1.07
N ILE A 31 1.14 -1.85 1.41
CA ILE A 31 1.55 -2.32 2.74
C ILE A 31 2.54 -1.33 3.35
N PHE A 32 2.23 -0.84 4.54
CA PHE A 32 3.05 0.11 5.28
C PHE A 32 3.22 -0.31 6.73
N ALA A 33 4.44 -0.16 7.26
CA ALA A 33 4.75 -0.23 8.68
C ALA A 33 5.13 1.18 9.17
N GLY A 34 4.63 1.59 10.33
CA GLY A 34 4.74 2.99 10.78
C GLY A 34 4.51 3.22 12.27
N GLY A 35 4.76 2.21 13.11
CA GLY A 35 4.42 2.24 14.54
C GLY A 35 3.28 1.30 14.87
N CYS A 36 2.56 1.56 15.97
CA CYS A 36 1.38 0.77 16.32
C CYS A 36 0.38 0.71 15.15
N PHE A 37 0.03 -0.50 14.71
CA PHE A 37 -0.87 -0.71 13.58
C PHE A 37 -2.28 -0.11 13.79
N TRP A 38 -2.80 -0.03 15.02
CA TRP A 38 -4.10 0.56 15.33
C TRP A 38 -4.10 2.06 15.10
N CYS A 39 -2.96 2.72 15.35
CA CYS A 39 -2.77 4.13 15.03
C CYS A 39 -2.67 4.35 13.52
N MET A 40 -2.13 3.38 12.79
CA MET A 40 -1.96 3.46 11.34
C MET A 40 -3.23 3.14 10.56
N GLU A 41 -4.20 2.39 11.10
CA GLU A 41 -5.45 2.04 10.41
C GLU A 41 -6.32 3.27 10.10
N SER A 42 -6.67 4.05 11.13
CA SER A 42 -7.67 5.14 11.03
C SER A 42 -7.36 6.21 9.97
N PRO A 43 -6.09 6.62 9.74
CA PRO A 43 -5.74 7.56 8.68
C PRO A 43 -6.13 7.10 7.27
N PHE A 44 -6.15 5.79 7.01
CA PHE A 44 -6.48 5.23 5.70
C PHE A 44 -7.95 4.83 5.55
N GLU A 45 -8.58 4.28 6.60
CA GLU A 45 -9.97 3.81 6.55
C GLU A 45 -10.97 4.88 6.10
N LYS A 46 -10.69 6.14 6.42
CA LYS A 46 -11.56 7.29 6.12
C LYS A 46 -11.40 7.83 4.71
N GLN A 47 -10.48 7.29 3.91
CA GLN A 47 -10.20 7.80 2.59
C GLN A 47 -11.18 7.24 1.56
N GLN A 48 -11.74 8.13 0.73
CA GLN A 48 -12.55 7.71 -0.40
C GLN A 48 -11.71 6.85 -1.35
N GLY A 49 -12.22 5.66 -1.69
CA GLY A 49 -11.50 4.69 -2.53
C GLY A 49 -10.63 3.70 -1.76
N VAL A 50 -10.53 3.80 -0.43
CA VAL A 50 -10.02 2.71 0.40
C VAL A 50 -11.19 1.79 0.77
N LEU A 51 -11.01 0.49 0.55
CA LEU A 51 -12.03 -0.54 0.77
C LEU A 51 -11.84 -1.26 2.10
N SER A 52 -10.59 -1.52 2.47
CA SER A 52 -10.25 -2.13 3.75
C SER A 52 -8.84 -1.76 4.17
N VAL A 53 -8.62 -1.77 5.48
CA VAL A 53 -7.31 -1.66 6.11
C VAL A 53 -7.23 -2.78 7.14
N VAL A 54 -6.21 -3.63 7.04
CA VAL A 54 -6.07 -4.82 7.89
C VAL A 54 -4.71 -4.76 8.58
N SER A 55 -4.72 -4.76 9.91
CA SER A 55 -3.52 -4.93 10.74
C SER A 55 -2.90 -6.32 10.59
N GLY A 56 -1.58 -6.37 10.62
CA GLY A 56 -0.83 -7.62 10.60
C GLY A 56 0.67 -7.41 10.78
N TYR A 57 1.44 -8.45 10.47
CA TYR A 57 2.88 -8.50 10.68
C TYR A 57 3.60 -8.89 9.39
N THR A 58 4.69 -8.20 9.03
CA THR A 58 5.47 -8.51 7.82
C THR A 58 6.94 -8.13 7.97
N GLY A 59 7.80 -8.55 7.04
CA GLY A 59 9.24 -8.24 7.03
C GLY A 59 10.12 -9.09 7.95
N GLY A 60 9.53 -9.95 8.80
CA GLY A 60 10.25 -10.84 9.70
C GLY A 60 10.45 -12.26 9.15
N HIS A 61 10.87 -13.16 10.04
CA HIS A 61 11.30 -14.52 9.69
C HIS A 61 10.45 -15.62 10.35
N VAL A 62 9.66 -15.30 11.38
CA VAL A 62 8.80 -16.28 12.05
C VAL A 62 7.52 -16.48 11.26
N LYS A 63 7.22 -17.72 10.88
CA LYS A 63 5.98 -18.04 10.16
C LYS A 63 4.77 -17.96 11.10
N ASN A 64 3.72 -17.24 10.68
CA ASN A 64 2.47 -17.06 11.42
C ASN A 64 2.69 -16.60 12.89
N PRO A 65 3.37 -15.46 13.10
CA PRO A 65 3.70 -15.01 14.46
C PRO A 65 2.43 -14.60 15.21
N SER A 66 2.42 -14.81 16.53
CA SER A 66 1.40 -14.22 17.41
C SER A 66 1.73 -12.76 17.77
N TYR A 67 0.76 -12.07 18.38
CA TYR A 67 0.96 -10.72 18.91
C TYR A 67 2.03 -10.72 20.02
N GLU A 68 1.97 -11.68 20.94
CA GLU A 68 2.92 -11.83 22.04
C GLU A 68 4.35 -11.98 21.51
N GLN A 69 4.55 -12.88 20.54
CA GLN A 69 5.88 -13.08 19.94
C GLN A 69 6.41 -11.81 19.26
N THR A 70 5.54 -11.08 18.58
CA THR A 70 5.94 -9.86 17.85
C THR A 70 6.20 -8.68 18.78
N SER A 71 5.38 -8.53 19.83
CA SER A 71 5.57 -7.48 20.83
C SER A 71 6.87 -7.66 21.64
N GLU A 72 7.36 -8.89 21.78
CA GLU A 72 8.69 -9.20 22.33
C GLU A 72 9.85 -8.81 21.38
N GLY A 73 9.57 -8.49 20.12
CA GLY A 73 10.57 -8.09 19.11
C GLY A 73 11.42 -9.25 18.57
N THR A 74 11.10 -10.50 18.91
CA THR A 74 11.92 -11.67 18.54
C THR A 74 11.65 -12.21 17.13
N THR A 75 10.51 -11.86 16.55
CA THR A 75 10.06 -12.40 15.25
C THR A 75 10.70 -11.72 14.04
N GLY A 76 11.33 -10.55 14.26
CA GLY A 76 11.83 -9.65 13.23
C GLY A 76 10.73 -8.97 12.40
N HIS A 77 9.46 -9.24 12.69
CA HIS A 77 8.35 -8.60 11.98
C HIS A 77 8.16 -7.16 12.45
N LEU A 78 7.66 -6.33 11.55
CA LEU A 78 7.08 -5.03 11.83
C LEU A 78 5.56 -5.16 11.96
N GLU A 79 4.97 -4.35 12.84
CA GLU A 79 3.54 -4.05 12.77
C GLU A 79 3.27 -3.24 11.49
N ALA A 80 2.30 -3.72 10.71
CA ALA A 80 1.98 -3.17 9.41
C ALA A 80 0.47 -3.18 9.16
N VAL A 81 0.05 -2.36 8.21
CA VAL A 81 -1.30 -2.36 7.66
C VAL A 81 -1.27 -2.74 6.19
N GLU A 82 -2.16 -3.65 5.78
CA GLU A 82 -2.47 -3.92 4.38
C GLU A 82 -3.72 -3.13 3.98
N ILE A 83 -3.59 -2.24 3.01
CA ILE A 83 -4.66 -1.38 2.51
C ILE A 83 -5.12 -1.91 1.16
N THR A 84 -6.39 -2.30 1.05
CA THR A 84 -7.03 -2.58 -0.24
C THR A 84 -7.72 -1.31 -0.74
N TYR A 85 -7.40 -0.88 -1.95
CA TYR A 85 -7.90 0.38 -2.53
C TYR A 85 -8.28 0.25 -3.99
N ASP A 86 -9.23 1.08 -4.42
CA ASP A 86 -9.59 1.29 -5.81
C ASP A 86 -8.64 2.31 -6.46
N PRO A 87 -7.77 1.87 -7.38
CA PRO A 87 -6.82 2.76 -8.05
C PRO A 87 -7.50 3.76 -9.00
N LYS A 88 -8.80 3.64 -9.31
CA LYS A 88 -9.55 4.65 -10.06
C LYS A 88 -9.83 5.86 -9.16
N THR A 89 -10.21 5.63 -7.91
CA THR A 89 -10.59 6.66 -6.94
C THR A 89 -9.40 7.26 -6.18
N ILE A 90 -8.50 6.45 -5.62
CA ILE A 90 -7.31 6.90 -4.87
C ILE A 90 -6.03 6.29 -5.45
N LYS A 91 -4.98 7.08 -5.61
CA LYS A 91 -3.72 6.58 -6.19
C LYS A 91 -2.74 6.17 -5.07
N TYR A 92 -1.84 5.24 -5.38
CA TYR A 92 -0.77 4.83 -4.46
C TYR A 92 0.06 6.00 -3.92
N LYS A 93 0.32 7.03 -4.73
CA LYS A 93 1.01 8.25 -4.30
C LYS A 93 0.27 8.99 -3.18
N ASP A 94 -1.06 8.95 -3.17
CA ASP A 94 -1.87 9.64 -2.17
C ASP A 94 -1.78 8.88 -0.84
N LEU A 95 -1.76 7.54 -0.90
CA LEU A 95 -1.48 6.68 0.25
C LEU A 95 -0.08 6.92 0.83
N LEU A 96 0.95 7.10 -0.03
CA LEU A 96 2.30 7.46 0.41
C LEU A 96 2.33 8.83 1.12
N GLU A 97 1.64 9.84 0.59
CA GLU A 97 1.57 11.17 1.24
C GLU A 97 0.83 11.11 2.58
N ILE A 98 -0.18 10.24 2.73
CA ILE A 98 -0.82 9.97 4.03
C ILE A 98 0.19 9.31 4.97
N PHE A 99 0.85 8.23 4.54
CA PHE A 99 1.85 7.50 5.30
C PHE A 99 2.94 8.43 5.89
N TRP A 100 3.56 9.27 5.06
CA TRP A 100 4.61 10.19 5.49
C TRP A 100 4.14 11.24 6.52
N ARG A 101 2.83 11.51 6.61
CA ARG A 101 2.24 12.41 7.61
C ARG A 101 1.94 11.72 8.94
N GLN A 102 1.87 10.39 8.96
CA GLN A 102 1.55 9.62 10.16
C GLN A 102 2.79 9.18 10.95
N ILE A 103 3.97 9.23 10.35
CA ILE A 103 5.20 8.73 10.96
C ILE A 103 6.22 9.83 11.20
N ASN A 104 7.18 9.58 12.09
CA ASN A 104 8.47 10.23 12.12
C ASN A 104 9.46 9.44 11.23
N PRO A 105 9.74 9.89 9.98
CA PRO A 105 10.54 9.13 9.03
C PRO A 105 12.05 9.15 9.33
N THR A 106 12.48 9.86 10.38
CA THR A 106 13.89 9.93 10.79
C THR A 106 14.17 9.11 12.05
N ASP A 107 13.17 8.44 12.62
CA ASP A 107 13.32 7.63 13.83
C ASP A 107 13.57 6.15 13.49
N ALA A 108 14.78 5.68 13.75
CA ALA A 108 15.20 4.31 13.49
C ALA A 108 14.90 3.34 14.65
N GLY A 109 14.42 3.82 15.80
CA GLY A 109 14.24 3.01 17.01
C GLY A 109 12.79 2.73 17.42
N GLY A 110 11.82 3.12 16.57
CA GLY A 110 10.40 3.05 16.84
C GLY A 110 9.67 4.30 16.35
N GLN A 111 8.40 4.45 16.71
CA GLN A 111 7.57 5.58 16.29
C GLN A 111 6.88 6.18 17.52
N PHE A 112 7.15 7.47 17.75
CA PHE A 112 6.62 8.21 18.90
C PHE A 112 6.92 7.49 20.23
N VAL A 113 5.87 7.10 20.96
CA VAL A 113 5.96 6.38 22.24
C VAL A 113 6.19 4.87 22.06
N ASP A 114 5.93 4.32 20.87
CA ASP A 114 6.10 2.89 20.58
C ASP A 114 7.55 2.61 20.20
N ARG A 115 8.28 1.87 21.03
CA ARG A 115 9.72 1.63 20.89
C ARG A 115 10.03 0.17 20.64
N GLY A 116 11.01 -0.08 19.78
CA GLY A 116 11.41 -1.42 19.36
C GLY A 116 11.40 -1.57 17.84
N GLN A 117 12.10 -2.58 17.33
CA GLN A 117 12.22 -2.82 15.90
C GLN A 117 10.84 -2.98 15.26
N GLN A 118 9.93 -3.70 15.90
CA GLN A 118 8.57 -3.99 15.42
C GLN A 118 7.73 -2.73 15.16
N TYR A 119 8.11 -1.59 15.74
CA TYR A 119 7.43 -0.30 15.56
C TYR A 119 8.18 0.63 14.60
N THR A 120 9.25 0.19 13.95
CA THR A 120 9.96 1.02 12.96
C THR A 120 9.16 1.16 11.67
N SER A 121 9.46 2.20 10.90
CA SER A 121 8.79 2.46 9.63
C SER A 121 9.36 1.60 8.49
N ALA A 122 8.52 1.16 7.54
CA ALA A 122 8.93 0.56 6.27
C ALA A 122 7.82 0.63 5.21
N ILE A 123 8.20 0.64 3.92
CA ILE A 123 7.27 0.54 2.79
C ILE A 123 7.48 -0.78 2.05
N PHE A 124 6.48 -1.67 2.10
CA PHE A 124 6.53 -2.97 1.42
C PHE A 124 5.82 -2.87 0.06
N TYR A 125 6.58 -2.54 -0.97
CA TYR A 125 6.07 -2.45 -2.33
C TYR A 125 5.72 -3.84 -2.90
N LEU A 126 4.60 -3.94 -3.62
CA LEU A 126 4.11 -5.18 -4.22
C LEU A 126 4.47 -5.35 -5.70
N ASP A 127 4.90 -4.27 -6.35
CA ASP A 127 5.31 -4.25 -7.74
C ASP A 127 6.34 -3.13 -8.01
N GLU A 128 6.95 -3.15 -9.19
CA GLU A 128 7.96 -2.16 -9.59
C GLU A 128 7.40 -0.73 -9.69
N SER A 129 6.10 -0.57 -9.97
CA SER A 129 5.47 0.75 -9.99
C SER A 129 5.38 1.34 -8.58
N GLN A 130 5.03 0.51 -7.58
CA GLN A 130 5.03 0.91 -6.17
C GLN A 130 6.43 1.22 -5.69
N LYS A 131 7.42 0.37 -6.01
CA LYS A 131 8.82 0.60 -5.67
C LYS A 131 9.31 1.97 -6.17
N LYS A 132 9.09 2.24 -7.47
CA LYS A 132 9.47 3.52 -8.08
C LYS A 132 8.76 4.69 -7.42
N ALA A 133 7.46 4.57 -7.15
CA ALA A 133 6.69 5.62 -6.48
C ALA A 133 7.15 5.88 -5.04
N ALA A 134 7.40 4.83 -4.26
CA ALA A 134 7.90 4.91 -2.89
C ALA A 134 9.26 5.61 -2.83
N ILE A 135 10.23 5.17 -3.63
CA ILE A 135 11.56 5.78 -3.73
C ILE A 135 11.45 7.26 -4.14
N ASN A 136 10.63 7.57 -5.16
CA ASN A 136 10.42 8.95 -5.58
C ASN A 136 9.79 9.81 -4.47
N SER A 137 8.84 9.26 -3.72
CA SER A 137 8.21 9.95 -2.59
C SER A 137 9.19 10.24 -1.46
N LYS A 138 10.06 9.28 -1.12
CA LYS A 138 11.14 9.45 -0.14
C LYS A 138 12.11 10.54 -0.59
N ASN A 139 12.61 10.45 -1.82
CA ASN A 139 13.51 11.46 -2.40
C ASN A 139 12.89 12.86 -2.43
N LYS A 140 11.59 12.96 -2.73
CA LYS A 140 10.85 14.23 -2.70
C LYS A 140 10.77 14.78 -1.27
N LEU A 141 10.54 13.93 -0.27
CA LEU A 141 10.48 14.31 1.13
C LEU A 141 11.85 14.77 1.65
N GLU A 142 12.92 14.04 1.33
CA GLU A 142 14.31 14.44 1.64
C GLU A 142 14.65 15.81 1.05
N LYS A 143 14.36 16.02 -0.24
CA LYS A 143 14.61 17.30 -0.92
C LYS A 143 13.74 18.45 -0.42
N SER A 144 12.64 18.17 0.29
CA SER A 144 11.75 19.21 0.79
C SER A 144 12.36 20.02 1.94
N GLY A 145 13.42 19.51 2.59
CA GLY A 145 14.06 20.16 3.75
C GLY A 145 13.19 20.17 5.01
N ARG A 146 12.07 19.44 5.03
CA ARG A 146 11.15 19.35 6.18
C ARG A 146 11.80 18.68 7.39
N PHE A 147 12.71 17.75 7.14
CA PHE A 147 13.47 17.03 8.16
C PHE A 147 14.94 17.39 8.02
N LYS A 148 15.60 17.64 9.16
CA LYS A 148 17.05 17.90 9.22
C LYS A 148 17.85 16.60 9.17
N GLU A 149 17.32 15.57 9.83
CA GLU A 149 17.92 14.24 9.86
C GLU A 149 17.55 13.43 8.60
N PRO A 150 18.38 12.45 8.21
CA PRO A 150 18.09 11.57 7.08
C PRO A 150 16.79 10.78 7.26
N ILE A 151 16.11 10.47 6.15
CA ILE A 151 14.96 9.57 6.16
C ILE A 151 15.44 8.12 6.21
N VAL A 152 15.10 7.44 7.30
CA VAL A 152 15.57 6.08 7.59
C VAL A 152 14.60 4.99 7.15
N THR A 153 13.39 5.34 6.71
CA THR A 153 12.41 4.38 6.20
C THR A 153 12.95 3.65 4.95
N PRO A 154 13.05 2.31 4.98
CA PRO A 154 13.46 1.48 3.85
C PRO A 154 12.35 1.28 2.80
#